data_AF-A0A376CWP7-F1
#
_entry.id   AF-A0A376CWP7-F1
#
_cell.length_a   1.000
_cell.length_b   1.000
_cell.length_c   1.000
_cell.angle_alpha   90.00
_cell.angle_beta   90.00
_cell.angle_gamma   90.00
#
_symmetry.space_group_name_H-M   'P 1'
#
loop_
_entity.id
_entity.type
_entity.pdbx_description
1 polymer ?
#
loop_
_entity_poly.entity_id
_entity_poly.type
_entity_poly.pdbx_seq_one_letter_code
_entity_poly.pdbx_strand_id
1 'polypeptide(L)'
;MVLLVMKSSTTIITAYFDIGRGDWTANKGFREKLARSVDVYFSYFERLAALENEMIIFTSPDLKSRVEAIRNGKPTTVIVIDIKKKFRYIRSRIEKIQKDESFTNRLEPRQLKKPRVLVTRVCIGM
;
A
#
# COMPACT_ATOMS: atom_id res chain seq x y z
N MET A 1 15.26 1.33 46.37
CA MET A 1 14.85 0.15 45.58
C MET A 1 14.25 0.65 44.28
N VAL A 2 15.03 0.70 43.20
CA VAL A 2 14.52 1.14 41.88
C VAL A 2 13.85 -0.07 41.24
N LEU A 3 12.53 0.00 41.10
CA LEU A 3 11.78 -1.01 40.36
C LEU A 3 12.14 -0.83 38.88
N LEU A 4 13.11 -1.60 38.40
CA LEU A 4 13.37 -1.75 36.97
C LEU A 4 12.21 -2.56 36.39
N VAL A 5 11.09 -1.87 36.14
CA VAL A 5 10.04 -2.38 35.27
C VAL A 5 10.71 -2.54 33.90
N MET A 6 11.01 -3.78 33.51
CA MET A 6 11.33 -4.09 32.13
C MET A 6 10.09 -3.73 31.31
N LYS A 7 10.09 -2.51 30.77
CA LYS A 7 9.08 -2.04 29.83
C LYS A 7 9.29 -2.88 28.57
N SER A 8 8.52 -3.95 28.39
CA SER A 8 8.49 -4.67 27.12
C SER A 8 8.05 -3.67 26.05
N SER A 9 8.99 -3.20 25.22
CA SER A 9 8.70 -2.26 24.15
C SER A 9 8.23 -3.04 22.94
N THR A 10 6.94 -2.90 22.59
CA THR A 10 6.42 -3.40 21.32
C THR A 10 6.61 -2.32 20.26
N THR A 11 7.43 -2.62 19.26
CA THR A 11 7.62 -1.75 18.09
C THR A 11 6.65 -2.17 16.99
N ILE A 12 5.90 -1.21 16.46
CA ILE A 12 4.91 -1.45 15.39
C ILE A 12 5.56 -1.09 14.05
N ILE A 13 5.64 -2.07 13.15
CA ILE A 13 6.17 -1.87 11.80
C ILE A 13 4.98 -1.85 10.83
N THR A 14 4.85 -0.78 10.04
CA THR A 14 3.73 -0.62 9.09
C THR A 14 4.17 0.09 7.81
N ALA A 15 3.32 0.04 6.78
CA ALA A 15 3.57 0.63 5.48
C ALA A 15 2.35 1.41 4.98
N TYR A 16 2.58 2.64 4.51
CA TYR A 16 1.59 3.54 3.95
C TYR A 16 2.01 4.05 2.58
N PHE A 17 1.31 3.58 1.54
CA PHE A 17 1.58 3.95 0.16
C PHE A 17 0.28 4.22 -0.58
N ASP A 18 0.27 5.26 -1.41
CA ASP A 18 -0.75 5.38 -2.44
C ASP A 18 -0.49 4.39 -3.57
N ILE A 19 -1.29 3.33 -3.59
CA ILE A 19 -1.26 2.29 -4.61
C ILE A 19 -2.26 2.53 -5.75
N GLY A 20 -2.89 3.72 -5.81
CA GLY A 20 -3.84 4.08 -6.88
C GLY A 20 -5.23 3.47 -6.72
N ARG A 21 -5.65 3.15 -5.49
CA ARG A 21 -7.02 2.67 -5.21
C ARG A 21 -8.07 3.75 -5.42
N GLY A 22 -7.68 5.03 -5.31
CA GLY A 22 -8.57 6.16 -5.60
C GLY A 22 -9.07 6.15 -7.04
N ASP A 23 -8.28 5.59 -7.96
CA ASP A 23 -8.62 5.50 -9.38
C ASP A 23 -9.59 4.35 -9.75
N TRP A 24 -10.06 3.57 -8.77
CA TRP A 24 -10.94 2.43 -9.04
C TRP A 24 -12.41 2.87 -9.05
N THR A 25 -12.71 3.87 -9.87
CA THR A 25 -13.99 4.57 -9.96
C THR A 25 -14.94 3.95 -10.99
N ALA A 26 -16.23 4.22 -10.86
CA ALA A 26 -17.28 3.69 -11.75
C ALA A 26 -17.09 4.07 -13.22
N ASN A 27 -16.67 5.31 -13.49
CA ASN A 27 -16.35 5.80 -14.83
C ASN A 27 -15.17 5.06 -15.49
N LYS A 28 -14.33 4.36 -14.72
CA LYS A 28 -13.24 3.50 -15.21
C LYS A 28 -13.64 2.01 -15.25
N GLY A 29 -14.94 1.69 -15.11
CA GLY A 29 -15.48 0.33 -15.18
C GLY A 29 -15.40 -0.46 -13.87
N PHE A 30 -15.06 0.19 -12.76
CA PHE A 30 -14.99 -0.44 -11.43
C PHE A 30 -16.30 -0.33 -10.66
N ARG A 31 -16.45 -1.13 -9.61
CA ARG A 31 -17.54 -0.91 -8.65
C ARG A 31 -17.17 0.26 -7.76
N GLU A 32 -18.07 1.23 -7.60
CA GLU A 32 -17.85 2.46 -6.82
C GLU A 32 -17.26 2.21 -5.43
N LYS A 33 -17.76 1.20 -4.71
CA LYS A 33 -17.26 0.77 -3.39
C LYS A 33 -15.78 0.33 -3.33
N LEU A 34 -15.11 0.19 -4.48
CA LEU A 34 -13.70 -0.18 -4.56
C LEU A 34 -12.77 1.03 -4.53
N ALA A 35 -13.27 2.21 -4.93
CA ALA A 35 -12.54 3.46 -4.85
C ALA A 35 -12.32 3.81 -3.38
N ARG A 36 -11.06 3.97 -2.98
CA ARG A 36 -10.68 4.49 -1.67
C ARG A 36 -9.55 5.46 -1.86
N SER A 37 -9.78 6.72 -1.53
CA SER A 37 -8.74 7.73 -1.56
C SER A 37 -7.69 7.46 -0.49
N VAL A 38 -6.53 8.08 -0.67
CA VAL A 38 -5.46 8.09 0.32
C VAL A 38 -5.96 8.67 1.65
N ASP A 39 -6.85 9.66 1.62
CA ASP A 39 -7.44 10.27 2.82
C ASP A 39 -8.25 9.30 3.66
N VAL A 40 -9.05 8.43 3.02
CA VAL A 40 -9.79 7.39 3.73
C VAL A 40 -8.84 6.48 4.48
N TYR A 41 -7.72 6.09 3.86
CA TYR A 41 -6.71 5.30 4.55
C TYR A 41 -6.03 6.06 5.70
N PHE A 42 -5.71 7.34 5.52
CA PHE A 42 -5.18 8.17 6.61
C PHE A 42 -6.16 8.28 7.79
N SER A 43 -7.47 8.37 7.56
CA SER A 43 -8.44 8.40 8.66
C SER A 43 -8.42 7.11 9.50
N TYR A 44 -8.10 5.97 8.89
CA TYR A 44 -7.89 4.72 9.62
C TYR A 44 -6.54 4.69 10.34
N PHE A 45 -5.51 5.28 9.71
CA PHE A 45 -4.18 5.39 10.29
C PHE A 45 -4.17 6.21 11.58
N GLU A 46 -4.94 7.30 11.66
CA GLU A 46 -4.98 8.19 12.83
C GLU A 46 -5.24 7.44 14.14
N ARG A 47 -6.14 6.43 14.11
CA ARG A 47 -6.44 5.60 15.28
C ARG A 47 -5.24 4.75 15.71
N LEU A 48 -4.50 4.19 14.76
CA LEU A 48 -3.29 3.43 15.05
C LEU A 48 -2.18 4.38 15.53
N ALA A 49 -1.99 5.50 14.84
CA ALA A 49 -0.98 6.51 15.12
C ALA A 49 -1.19 7.23 16.47
N ALA A 50 -2.36 7.08 17.10
CA ALA A 50 -2.60 7.54 18.45
C ALA A 50 -1.76 6.81 19.51
N LEU A 51 -1.30 5.57 19.24
CA LEU A 51 -0.53 4.77 20.18
C LEU A 51 0.85 5.37 20.48
N GLU A 52 1.30 5.27 21.73
CA GLU A 52 2.61 5.78 22.17
C GLU A 52 3.79 4.84 21.84
N ASN A 53 3.50 3.69 21.24
CA ASN A 53 4.52 2.73 20.80
C ASN A 53 5.49 3.36 19.80
N GLU A 54 6.73 2.86 19.82
CA GLU A 54 7.67 3.10 18.73
C GLU A 54 7.08 2.56 17.42
N MET A 55 7.08 3.39 16.38
CA MET A 55 6.61 3.00 15.06
C MET A 55 7.72 3.12 14.01
N ILE A 56 7.84 2.10 13.16
CA ILE A 56 8.63 2.16 11.94
C ILE A 56 7.64 2.17 10.77
N ILE A 57 7.61 3.28 10.04
CA ILE A 57 6.62 3.52 8.99
C ILE A 57 7.32 3.66 7.65
N PHE A 58 7.05 2.71 6.75
CA PHE A 58 7.49 2.80 5.37
C PHE A 58 6.49 3.62 4.56
N THR A 59 6.95 4.64 3.83
CA THR A 59 6.05 5.47 3.03
C THR A 59 6.71 6.07 1.80
N SER A 60 5.92 6.69 0.91
CA SER A 60 6.41 7.39 -0.27
C SER A 60 6.82 8.83 0.07
N PRO A 61 7.72 9.45 -0.73
CA PRO A 61 8.23 10.79 -0.45
C PRO A 61 7.14 11.84 -0.25
N ASP A 62 6.06 11.76 -1.02
CA ASP A 62 4.91 12.66 -0.99
C ASP A 62 4.05 12.54 0.28
N LEU A 63 4.08 11.39 0.95
CA LEU A 63 3.26 11.13 2.14
C LEU A 63 4.00 11.31 3.47
N LYS A 64 5.34 11.43 3.42
CA LYS A 64 6.20 11.54 4.60
C LYS A 64 5.72 12.62 5.57
N SER A 65 5.56 13.86 5.09
CA SER A 65 5.20 15.00 5.94
C SER A 65 3.85 14.80 6.64
N ARG A 66 2.90 14.15 5.98
CA ARG A 66 1.58 13.85 6.56
C ARG A 66 1.67 12.79 7.65
N VAL A 67 2.47 11.75 7.45
CA VAL A 67 2.74 10.73 8.48
C VAL A 67 3.38 11.35 9.72
N GLU A 68 4.39 12.19 9.53
CA GLU A 68 5.09 12.89 10.63
C GLU A 68 4.14 13.82 11.39
N ALA A 69 3.30 14.57 10.67
CA ALA A 69 2.28 15.44 11.27
C ALA A 69 1.27 14.65 12.13
N ILE A 70 0.78 13.50 11.66
CA ILE A 70 -0.16 12.66 12.41
C ILE A 70 0.49 12.06 13.68
N ARG A 71 1.78 11.71 13.60
CA ARG A 71 2.51 11.18 14.76
C ARG A 71 2.85 12.26 15.79
N ASN A 72 2.90 13.54 15.39
CA ASN A 72 3.00 14.70 16.27
C ASN A 72 4.10 14.56 17.35
N GLY A 73 5.31 14.20 16.93
CA GLY A 73 6.48 14.06 17.82
C GLY A 73 6.58 12.72 18.60
N LYS A 74 5.61 11.80 18.46
CA LYS A 74 5.69 10.46 19.07
C LYS A 74 6.86 9.64 18.48
N PRO A 75 7.42 8.67 19.22
CA PRO A 75 8.53 7.84 18.75
C PRO A 75 8.23 7.18 17.41
N THR A 76 8.90 7.65 16.35
CA THR A 76 8.61 7.26 14.97
C THR A 76 9.87 7.32 14.11
N THR A 77 10.15 6.24 13.41
CA THR A 77 11.13 6.20 12.31
C THR A 77 10.38 6.10 10.99
N VAL A 78 10.49 7.12 10.13
CA VAL A 78 9.86 7.12 8.80
C VAL A 78 10.89 6.74 7.75
N ILE A 79 10.67 5.60 7.08
CA ILE A 79 11.53 5.10 6.01
C ILE A 79 10.87 5.42 4.67
N VAL A 80 11.49 6.33 3.92
CA VAL A 80 10.98 6.74 2.62
C VAL A 80 11.46 5.79 1.52
N ILE A 81 10.52 5.23 0.76
CA ILE A 81 10.79 4.39 -0.41
C ILE A 81 9.90 4.84 -1.56
N ASP A 82 10.49 5.20 -2.69
CA ASP A 82 9.72 5.33 -3.93
C ASP A 82 9.50 3.92 -4.53
N ILE A 83 8.36 3.31 -4.22
CA ILE A 83 8.00 1.97 -4.70
C ILE A 83 7.82 1.94 -6.23
N LYS A 84 7.40 3.06 -6.83
CA LYS A 84 7.16 3.15 -8.28
C LYS A 84 8.49 3.11 -9.03
N LYS A 85 9.52 3.77 -8.48
CA LYS A 85 10.90 3.76 -8.99
C LYS A 85 11.64 2.47 -8.62
N LYS A 86 11.61 2.05 -7.36
CA LYS A 86 12.34 0.87 -6.85
C LYS A 86 11.94 -0.41 -7.58
N PHE A 87 10.65 -0.60 -7.83
CA PHE A 87 10.14 -1.80 -8.48
C PHE A 87 9.79 -1.59 -9.96
N ARG A 88 10.36 -0.57 -10.61
CA ARG A 88 10.08 -0.23 -12.02
C ARG A 88 10.24 -1.44 -12.93
N TYR A 89 11.36 -2.15 -12.83
CA TYR A 89 11.64 -3.33 -13.66
C TYR A 89 10.57 -4.42 -13.52
N ILE A 90 10.20 -4.75 -12.27
CA ILE A 90 9.18 -5.77 -11.99
C ILE A 90 7.82 -5.31 -12.51
N ARG A 91 7.45 -4.04 -12.30
CA ARG A 91 6.21 -3.47 -12.82
C ARG A 91 6.14 -3.53 -14.33
N SER A 92 7.21 -3.17 -15.04
CA SER A 92 7.28 -3.27 -16.51
C SER A 92 7.16 -4.71 -17.00
N ARG A 93 7.74 -5.69 -16.28
CA ARG A 93 7.56 -7.11 -16.62
C ARG A 93 6.13 -7.58 -16.43
N ILE A 94 5.50 -7.23 -15.32
CA ILE A 94 4.09 -7.56 -15.07
C ILE A 94 3.20 -6.94 -16.14
N GLU A 95 3.41 -5.67 -16.46
CA GLU A 95 2.66 -4.96 -17.50
C GLU A 95 2.82 -5.60 -18.88
N LYS A 96 4.04 -6.03 -19.23
CA LYS A 96 4.30 -6.75 -20.49
C LYS A 96 3.51 -8.05 -20.57
N ILE A 97 3.50 -8.85 -19.50
CA ILE A 97 2.73 -10.12 -19.46
C ILE A 97 1.23 -9.84 -19.52
N GLN A 98 0.75 -8.83 -18.81
CA GLN A 98 -0.67 -8.46 -18.80
C GLN A 98 -1.21 -8.02 -20.16
N LYS A 99 -0.34 -7.51 -21.04
CA LYS A 99 -0.67 -7.08 -22.41
C LYS A 99 -0.40 -8.16 -23.46
N ASP A 100 0.19 -9.28 -23.05
CA ASP A 100 0.53 -10.36 -23.96
C ASP A 100 -0.73 -11.12 -24.40
N GLU A 101 -0.92 -11.30 -25.71
CA GLU A 101 -2.09 -11.97 -26.26
C GLU A 101 -2.14 -13.45 -25.86
N SER A 102 -0.99 -14.13 -25.81
CA SER A 102 -0.93 -15.55 -25.42
C SER A 102 -1.34 -15.76 -23.96
N PHE A 103 -1.11 -14.75 -23.11
CA PHE A 103 -1.57 -14.72 -21.73
C PHE A 103 -3.06 -14.35 -21.63
N THR A 104 -3.46 -13.25 -22.26
CA THR A 104 -4.85 -12.75 -22.16
C THR A 104 -5.88 -13.68 -22.79
N ASN A 105 -5.52 -14.40 -23.85
CA ASN A 105 -6.38 -15.41 -24.50
C ASN A 105 -6.64 -16.64 -23.63
N ARG A 106 -5.83 -16.90 -22.60
CA ARG A 106 -6.05 -17.97 -21.62
C ARG A 106 -7.01 -17.58 -20.50
N LEU A 107 -7.39 -16.31 -20.43
CA LEU A 107 -8.24 -15.77 -19.37
C LEU A 107 -9.68 -15.66 -19.85
N GLU A 108 -10.62 -15.97 -18.94
CA GLU A 108 -12.03 -15.72 -19.16
C GLU A 108 -12.28 -14.21 -19.37
N PRO A 109 -13.12 -13.77 -20.34
CA PRO A 109 -13.33 -12.34 -20.62
C PRO A 109 -13.77 -11.50 -19.41
N ARG A 110 -14.43 -12.13 -18.43
CA ARG A 110 -14.83 -11.49 -17.17
C ARG A 110 -13.64 -11.17 -16.24
N GLN A 111 -12.53 -11.90 -16.38
CA GLN A 111 -11.31 -11.74 -15.58
C GLN A 111 -10.45 -10.57 -16.10
N LEU A 112 -10.48 -10.31 -17.41
CA LEU A 112 -9.77 -9.19 -18.04
C LEU A 112 -10.18 -7.82 -17.46
N LYS A 113 -11.43 -7.70 -17.02
CA LYS A 113 -11.98 -6.47 -16.41
C LYS A 113 -11.55 -6.25 -14.96
N LYS A 114 -10.73 -7.13 -14.37
CA LYS A 114 -10.35 -7.09 -12.94
C LYS A 114 -8.83 -7.04 -12.78
N PRO A 115 -8.23 -5.87 -12.50
CA PRO A 115 -6.79 -5.69 -12.32
C PRO A 115 -6.19 -6.62 -11.28
N ARG A 116 -6.92 -6.86 -10.18
CA ARG A 116 -6.48 -7.81 -9.14
C ARG A 116 -6.31 -9.23 -9.69
N VAL A 117 -7.25 -9.69 -10.53
CA VAL A 117 -7.20 -11.04 -11.10
C VAL A 117 -6.06 -11.14 -12.10
N LEU A 118 -5.86 -10.11 -12.92
CA LEU A 118 -4.78 -10.05 -13.89
C LEU A 118 -3.40 -10.15 -13.20
N VAL A 119 -3.16 -9.36 -12.15
CA VAL A 119 -1.90 -9.41 -11.38
C VAL A 119 -1.73 -10.77 -10.71
N THR A 120 -2.78 -11.32 -10.07
CA THR A 120 -2.70 -12.63 -9.43
C THR A 120 -2.36 -13.73 -10.43
N ARG A 121 -2.94 -13.73 -11.64
CA ARG A 121 -2.66 -14.69 -12.70
C ARG A 121 -1.20 -14.63 -13.17
N VAL A 122 -0.65 -13.42 -13.33
CA VAL A 122 0.78 -13.23 -13.62
C VAL A 122 1.66 -13.81 -12.51
N CYS A 123 1.31 -13.57 -11.24
CA CYS A 123 2.13 -14.05 -10.12
C CYS A 123 2.10 -15.57 -9.93
N ILE A 124 1.01 -16.25 -10.32
CA ILE A 124 0.88 -17.72 -10.21
C ILE A 124 1.30 -18.47 -11.49
N GLY A 125 1.74 -17.76 -12.54
CA GLY A 125 2.24 -18.36 -13.77
C GLY A 125 1.19 -19.10 -14.60
N MET A 126 -0.09 -18.73 -14.47
CA MET A 126 -1.22 -19.34 -15.22
C MET A 126 -1.57 -18.55 -16.48
#